data_AF-A0A412MYZ8-F1
#
_entry.id   AF-A0A412MYZ8-F1
#
_cell.length_a   1.000
_cell.length_b   1.000
_cell.length_c   1.000
_cell.angle_alpha   90.00
_cell.angle_beta   90.00
_cell.angle_gamma   90.00
#
_symmetry.space_group_name_H-M   'P 1'
#
loop_
_entity.id
_entity.type
_entity.pdbx_description
1 polymer ?
#
loop_
_entity_poly.entity_id
_entity_poly.type
_entity_poly.pdbx_seq_one_letter_code
_entity_poly.pdbx_strand_id
1 'polypeptide(L)'
;MKYLVEDSDNPAPPVQDYAEAKEIVRQVLGSHPSVKQAAMFGSFVRGEQTGSSDVDLLLQVDSKKAFEVVGIGLDLAERLGRDVDMLATLCGAQSGFIENLNREGRIIYSREL
;
A
#
# COMPACT_ATOMS: atom_id res chain seq x y z
N MET A 1 9.46 0.69 -3.25
CA MET A 1 10.32 -0.34 -2.61
C MET A 1 9.49 -1.58 -2.70
N LYS A 2 10.07 -2.65 -3.25
CA LYS A 2 9.35 -3.88 -3.51
C LYS A 2 9.50 -4.83 -2.31
N TYR A 3 8.38 -5.37 -1.85
CA TYR A 3 8.27 -6.36 -0.79
C TYR A 3 7.69 -7.62 -1.41
N LEU A 4 8.40 -8.74 -1.29
CA LEU A 4 8.02 -9.98 -1.96
C LEU A 4 7.18 -10.85 -1.02
N VAL A 5 6.10 -11.42 -1.53
CA VAL A 5 5.28 -12.34 -0.73
C VAL A 5 6.05 -13.60 -0.32
N GLU A 6 7.02 -14.02 -1.15
CA GLU A 6 7.86 -15.19 -0.88
C GLU A 6 8.78 -15.03 0.34
N ASP A 7 9.03 -13.78 0.77
CA ASP A 7 9.81 -13.48 1.98
C ASP A 7 8.95 -13.58 3.26
N SER A 8 7.64 -13.82 3.14
CA SER A 8 6.73 -13.91 4.29
C SER A 8 6.71 -15.32 4.88
N ASP A 9 6.66 -15.43 6.20
CA ASP A 9 6.63 -16.72 6.91
C ASP A 9 5.32 -17.50 6.65
N ASN A 10 4.20 -16.77 6.58
CA ASN A 10 2.88 -17.36 6.39
C ASN A 10 1.97 -16.44 5.56
N PRO A 11 2.20 -16.33 4.23
CA PRO A 11 1.42 -15.44 3.38
C PRO A 11 -0.04 -15.89 3.30
N ALA A 12 -0.94 -14.92 3.33
CA ALA A 12 -2.35 -15.12 3.04
C ALA A 12 -2.55 -15.60 1.60
N PRO A 13 -3.73 -16.16 1.26
CA PRO A 13 -4.10 -16.35 -0.14
C PRO A 13 -4.02 -15.02 -0.90
N PRO A 14 -3.52 -15.00 -2.15
CA PRO A 14 -3.42 -13.79 -2.94
C PRO A 14 -4.80 -13.15 -3.13
N VAL A 15 -4.91 -11.85 -2.87
CA VAL A 15 -6.14 -11.09 -3.16
C VAL A 15 -6.48 -11.14 -4.66
N GLN A 16 -7.76 -11.15 -5.02
CA GLN A 16 -8.18 -11.34 -6.42
C GLN A 16 -8.54 -10.02 -7.11
N ASP A 17 -9.00 -9.02 -6.35
CA ASP A 17 -9.49 -7.78 -6.89
C ASP A 17 -9.20 -6.55 -6.03
N TYR A 18 -9.57 -5.39 -6.58
CA TYR A 18 -9.44 -4.08 -5.93
C TYR A 18 -10.15 -4.02 -4.57
N ALA A 19 -11.34 -4.61 -4.44
CA ALA A 19 -12.16 -4.47 -3.24
C ALA A 19 -11.54 -5.23 -2.07
N GLU A 20 -11.07 -6.45 -2.33
CA GLU A 20 -10.36 -7.27 -1.35
C GLU A 20 -9.03 -6.64 -0.95
N ALA A 21 -8.20 -6.24 -1.92
CA ALA A 21 -6.93 -5.57 -1.66
C ALA A 21 -7.13 -4.30 -0.81
N LYS A 22 -8.10 -3.47 -1.18
CA LYS A 22 -8.45 -2.25 -0.44
C LYS A 22 -8.81 -2.54 1.01
N GLU A 23 -9.64 -3.55 1.27
CA GLU A 23 -10.09 -3.87 2.62
C GLU A 23 -8.92 -4.35 3.49
N ILE A 24 -8.08 -5.24 2.99
CA ILE A 24 -6.89 -5.71 3.71
C ILE A 24 -5.92 -4.57 3.98
N VAL A 25 -5.64 -3.71 3.00
CA VAL A 25 -4.77 -2.54 3.21
C VAL A 25 -5.35 -1.65 4.31
N ARG A 26 -6.65 -1.38 4.33
CA ARG A 26 -7.27 -0.56 5.39
C ARG A 26 -7.11 -1.19 6.77
N GLN A 27 -7.26 -2.51 6.88
CA GLN A 27 -7.10 -3.23 8.14
C GLN A 27 -5.66 -3.17 8.65
N VAL A 28 -4.67 -3.43 7.77
CA VAL A 28 -3.25 -3.33 8.13
C VAL A 28 -2.91 -1.90 8.53
N LEU A 29 -3.21 -0.90 7.69
CA LEU A 29 -2.84 0.49 7.99
C LEU A 29 -3.56 1.05 9.23
N GLY A 30 -4.72 0.51 9.59
CA GLY A 30 -5.43 0.86 10.83
C GLY A 30 -4.64 0.57 12.10
N SER A 31 -3.68 -0.38 12.09
CA SER A 31 -2.78 -0.63 13.21
C SER A 31 -1.52 0.23 13.21
N HIS A 32 -1.31 1.09 12.22
CA HIS A 32 -0.11 1.94 12.10
C HIS A 32 -0.47 3.42 12.23
N PRO A 33 -0.39 4.00 13.45
CA PRO A 33 -0.76 5.40 13.67
C PRO A 33 0.20 6.40 13.00
N SER A 34 1.36 6.00 12.47
CA SER A 34 2.18 6.93 11.68
C SER A 34 1.62 7.17 10.28
N VAL A 35 0.72 6.32 9.79
CA VAL A 35 0.15 6.41 8.45
C VAL A 35 -1.01 7.39 8.46
N LYS A 36 -0.84 8.49 7.72
CA LYS A 36 -1.86 9.53 7.59
C LYS A 36 -2.85 9.19 6.48
N GLN A 37 -2.34 8.82 5.31
CA GLN A 37 -3.14 8.48 4.13
C GLN A 37 -2.46 7.39 3.31
N ALA A 38 -3.27 6.64 2.58
CA ALA A 38 -2.80 5.74 1.54
C ALA A 38 -3.65 5.84 0.28
N ALA A 39 -2.98 5.74 -0.85
CA ALA A 39 -3.59 5.55 -2.14
C ALA A 39 -3.08 4.26 -2.78
N MET A 40 -3.93 3.65 -3.60
CA MET A 40 -3.60 2.51 -4.44
C MET A 40 -3.63 2.93 -5.91
N PHE A 41 -2.83 2.28 -6.74
CA PHE A 41 -2.65 2.61 -8.15
C PHE A 41 -2.56 1.34 -8.99
N GLY A 42 -2.22 1.53 -10.27
CA GLY A 42 -1.80 0.43 -11.12
C GLY A 42 -2.92 -0.52 -11.49
N SER A 43 -2.52 -1.76 -11.76
CA SER A 43 -3.39 -2.77 -12.38
C SER A 43 -4.66 -3.07 -11.56
N PHE A 44 -4.55 -3.10 -10.23
CA PHE A 44 -5.68 -3.31 -9.33
C PHE A 44 -6.73 -2.20 -9.43
N VAL A 45 -6.31 -0.94 -9.56
CA VAL A 45 -7.27 0.18 -9.68
C VAL A 45 -7.95 0.19 -11.05
N ARG A 46 -7.21 -0.20 -12.11
CA ARG A 46 -7.74 -0.27 -13.47
C ARG A 46 -8.59 -1.52 -13.75
N GLY A 47 -8.54 -2.53 -12.88
CA GLY A 47 -9.20 -3.82 -13.11
C GLY A 47 -8.48 -4.70 -14.13
N GLU A 48 -7.18 -4.46 -14.32
CA GLU A 48 -6.31 -5.14 -15.30
C GLU A 48 -5.31 -6.09 -14.62
N GLN A 49 -5.47 -6.34 -13.32
CA GLN A 49 -4.58 -7.20 -12.56
C GLN A 49 -4.61 -8.64 -13.05
N THR A 50 -3.45 -9.28 -13.06
CA THR A 50 -3.27 -10.70 -13.38
C THR A 50 -2.83 -11.47 -12.14
N GLY A 51 -2.69 -12.79 -12.27
CA GLY A 51 -2.17 -13.63 -11.19
C GLY A 51 -0.79 -13.18 -10.67
N SER A 52 0.05 -12.58 -11.52
CA SER A 52 1.39 -12.11 -11.17
C SER A 52 1.48 -10.61 -10.91
N SER A 53 0.36 -9.90 -10.79
CA SER A 53 0.37 -8.46 -10.51
C SER A 53 0.71 -8.17 -9.06
N ASP A 54 1.58 -7.18 -8.87
CA ASP A 54 1.88 -6.55 -7.58
C ASP A 54 0.73 -5.61 -7.15
N VAL A 55 0.67 -5.29 -5.86
CA VAL A 55 -0.20 -4.23 -5.31
C VAL A 55 0.61 -2.94 -5.13
N ASP A 56 0.29 -1.92 -5.94
CA ASP A 56 0.99 -0.63 -5.94
C ASP A 56 0.40 0.34 -4.90
N LEU A 57 1.21 0.78 -3.94
CA LEU A 57 0.79 1.64 -2.84
C LEU A 57 1.65 2.89 -2.66
N LEU A 58 0.97 3.97 -2.31
CA LEU A 58 1.61 5.22 -1.88
C LEU A 58 1.12 5.56 -0.48
N LEU A 59 2.04 5.61 0.46
CA LEU A 59 1.80 5.99 1.85
C LEU A 59 2.27 7.41 2.11
N GLN A 60 1.43 8.19 2.78
CA GLN A 60 1.84 9.40 3.45
C GLN A 60 1.95 9.11 4.95
N VAL A 61 3.15 9.30 5.51
CA VAL A 61 3.46 9.03 6.91
C VAL A 61 3.90 10.30 7.65
N ASP A 62 3.67 10.36 8.96
CA ASP A 62 4.08 11.48 9.80
C ASP A 62 5.60 11.52 10.01
N SER A 63 6.24 10.35 10.05
CA SER A 63 7.70 10.22 10.18
C SER A 63 8.24 9.06 9.35
N LYS A 64 9.44 9.23 8.78
CA LYS A 64 10.14 8.21 7.97
C LYS A 64 11.03 7.32 8.85
N LYS A 65 10.53 6.85 9.99
CA LYS A 65 11.27 5.84 10.76
C LYS A 65 11.40 4.60 9.89
N ALA A 66 12.61 4.33 9.39
CA ALA A 66 12.84 3.33 8.36
C ALA A 66 12.28 1.94 8.74
N PHE A 67 12.49 1.52 9.99
CA PHE A 67 11.98 0.25 10.51
C PHE A 67 10.44 0.14 10.48
N GLU A 68 9.74 1.24 10.74
CA GLU A 68 8.28 1.24 10.74
C GLU A 68 7.72 1.11 9.32
N VAL A 69 8.30 1.85 8.38
CA VAL A 69 7.92 1.78 6.96
C VAL A 69 8.22 0.38 6.39
N VAL A 70 9.36 -0.21 6.75
CA VAL A 70 9.68 -1.60 6.35
C VAL A 70 8.69 -2.59 6.94
N GLY A 71 8.36 -2.48 8.22
CA GLY A 71 7.36 -3.34 8.86
C GLY A 71 6.00 -3.28 8.17
N ILE A 72 5.51 -2.08 7.85
CA ILE A 72 4.25 -1.90 7.12
C ILE A 72 4.29 -2.63 5.76
N GLY A 73 5.38 -2.52 5.00
CA GLY A 73 5.50 -3.17 3.70
C GLY A 73 5.49 -4.70 3.79
N LEU A 74 6.16 -5.27 4.80
CA LEU A 74 6.16 -6.71 5.07
C LEU A 74 4.77 -7.20 5.48
N ASP A 75 4.12 -6.50 6.43
CA ASP A 75 2.77 -6.84 6.88
C ASP A 75 1.76 -6.77 5.71
N LEU A 76 1.89 -5.79 4.83
CA LEU A 76 1.06 -5.69 3.63
C LEU A 76 1.28 -6.86 2.68
N ALA A 77 2.53 -7.22 2.36
CA ALA A 77 2.83 -8.32 1.44
C ALA A 77 2.31 -9.66 1.97
N GLU A 78 2.54 -9.95 3.26
CA GLU A 78 2.05 -11.16 3.92
C GLU A 78 0.51 -11.21 3.88
N ARG A 79 -0.15 -10.12 4.28
CA ARG A 79 -1.62 -10.09 4.42
C ARG A 79 -2.36 -10.01 3.10
N LEU A 80 -1.75 -9.45 2.06
CA LEU A 80 -2.31 -9.42 0.70
C LEU A 80 -2.04 -10.71 -0.07
N GLY A 81 -1.09 -11.54 0.39
CA GLY A 81 -0.66 -12.73 -0.33
C GLY A 81 -0.05 -12.38 -1.69
N ARG A 82 0.53 -11.18 -1.83
CA ARG A 82 1.06 -10.64 -3.09
C ARG A 82 2.25 -9.75 -2.83
N ASP A 83 3.10 -9.63 -3.85
CA ASP A 83 4.14 -8.61 -3.89
C ASP A 83 3.51 -7.22 -3.78
N VAL A 84 4.21 -6.33 -3.08
CA VAL A 84 3.80 -4.94 -2.87
C VAL A 84 4.91 -4.03 -3.36
N ASP A 85 4.62 -3.12 -4.30
CA ASP A 85 5.50 -1.96 -4.55
C ASP A 85 4.96 -0.76 -3.79
N MET A 86 5.73 -0.32 -2.79
CA MET A 86 5.31 0.73 -1.88
C MET A 86 6.26 1.93 -1.93
N LEU A 87 5.66 3.11 -2.09
CA LEU A 87 6.33 4.39 -1.96
C LEU A 87 5.85 5.08 -0.69
N ALA A 88 6.78 5.65 0.10
CA ALA A 88 6.46 6.37 1.32
C ALA A 88 6.96 7.83 1.29
N THR A 89 6.07 8.78 1.56
CA THR A 89 6.39 10.22 1.65
C THR A 89 6.10 10.77 3.04
N LEU A 90 6.78 11.87 3.40
CA LEU A 90 6.48 12.62 4.63
C LEU A 90 5.29 13.56 4.42
N CYS A 91 4.48 13.73 5.46
CA CYS A 91 3.49 14.78 5.49
C CYS A 91 4.17 16.17 5.31
N GLY A 92 3.72 16.94 4.30
CA GLY A 92 4.26 18.27 3.99
C GLY A 92 5.33 18.31 2.88
N ALA A 93 5.82 17.17 2.39
CA ALA A 93 6.65 17.12 1.20
C ALA A 93 5.76 17.29 -0.06
N GLN A 94 5.79 18.45 -0.71
CA GLN A 94 5.13 18.66 -2.01
C GLN A 94 6.12 18.56 -3.17
N SER A 95 5.81 17.68 -4.14
CA SER A 95 5.53 18.10 -5.53
C SER A 95 5.33 16.93 -6.51
N GLY A 96 5.80 15.71 -6.25
CA GLY A 96 5.55 14.55 -7.14
C GLY A 96 4.31 13.69 -6.78
N PHE A 97 3.80 13.83 -5.55
CA PHE A 97 2.77 12.96 -4.95
C PHE A 97 1.38 13.15 -5.58
N ILE A 98 0.99 14.40 -5.87
CA ILE A 98 -0.34 14.73 -6.40
C ILE A 98 -0.40 14.53 -7.92
N GLU A 99 0.72 14.67 -8.63
CA GLU A 99 0.76 14.57 -10.09
C GLU A 99 0.46 13.15 -10.60
N ASN A 100 0.92 12.12 -9.88
CA ASN A 100 0.59 10.71 -10.15
C ASN A 100 -0.81 10.31 -9.64
N LEU A 101 -1.29 10.93 -8.57
CA LEU A 101 -2.65 10.72 -8.04
C LEU A 101 -3.71 11.18 -9.04
N ASN A 102 -3.42 12.25 -9.79
CA ASN A 102 -4.37 12.93 -10.70
C ASN A 102 -4.72 12.17 -11.99
N ARG A 103 -4.25 10.94 -12.23
CA ARG A 103 -4.68 10.17 -13.41
C ARG A 103 -5.30 8.80 -13.08
N GLU A 104 -4.74 8.05 -12.12
CA GLU A 104 -5.14 6.64 -11.93
C GLU A 104 -5.15 6.18 -10.45
N GLY A 105 -4.80 7.04 -9.51
CA GLY A 105 -4.76 6.69 -8.08
C GLY A 105 -6.11 6.81 -7.38
N ARG A 106 -6.38 5.92 -6.43
CA ARG A 106 -7.55 6.03 -5.52
C ARG A 106 -7.09 6.07 -4.08
N ILE A 107 -7.50 7.10 -3.34
CA ILE A 107 -7.33 7.12 -1.88
C ILE A 107 -8.18 5.99 -1.30
N ILE A 108 -7.54 5.13 -0.51
CA ILE A 108 -8.16 3.95 0.08
C ILE A 108 -8.14 3.97 1.61
N TYR A 109 -7.27 4.78 2.21
CA TYR A 109 -7.17 4.94 3.65
C TYR A 109 -6.85 6.39 3.99
N SER A 110 -7.49 6.90 5.03
CA SER A 110 -7.16 8.16 5.67
C SER A 110 -7.47 7.99 7.15
N ARG A 111 -6.53 8.33 8.01
CA ARG A 111 -6.83 8.49 9.43
C ARG A 111 -7.51 9.84 9.61
N GLU A 112 -8.74 9.86 10.11
CA GLU A 112 -9.34 11.11 10.58
C GLU A 112 -8.55 11.59 11.81
N LEU A 113 -8.17 12.87 11.81
CA LEU A 113 -7.45 13.52 12.91
C LEU A 113 -8.42 13.99 13.99
#